data_AF-A0A933RN16-F1
#
_entry.id   AF-A0A933RN16-F1
#
_cell.length_a   1.000
_cell.length_b   1.000
_cell.length_c   1.000
_cell.angle_alpha   90.00
_cell.angle_beta   90.00
_cell.angle_gamma   90.00
#
_symmetry.space_group_name_H-M   'P 1'
#
loop_
_entity.id
_entity.type
_entity.pdbx_description
1 polymer ?
#
loop_
_entity_poly.entity_id
_entity_poly.type
_entity_poly.pdbx_seq_one_letter_code
_entity_poly.pdbx_strand_id
1 'polypeptide(L)'
;MFDEIFADGDSFIHRLDPRIKLVVALVFSTVTAIENRFSALGMAVVLALSLAALARLPARALAYRIVAVNGFLLFLWVMLPLTYGGADVVRVGPLSLSREGISYALLVTLKSNAIILVCVALLSTTYLSVLGRTLGWLHVPDKITHLLLFMLRYLGMINRDYLRLWTSMKVRCFRPGTNVHTYRSYANMVGMLLITSYESAEAIYAAMVCRGFKGRFHTTEEFSFSARDFFFGAVMAALLALMGILQWNQP
;
A
#
# COMPACT_ATOMS: atom_id res chain seq x y z
N MET A 1 -9.52 -14.91 -8.31
CA MET A 1 -8.13 -14.45 -8.11
C MET A 1 -8.23 -12.95 -8.16
N PHE A 2 -7.81 -12.22 -7.12
CA PHE A 2 -7.87 -10.76 -7.20
C PHE A 2 -6.96 -10.34 -8.34
N ASP A 3 -7.47 -9.58 -9.30
CA ASP A 3 -6.65 -9.09 -10.41
C ASP A 3 -5.64 -8.11 -9.81
N GLU A 4 -4.40 -8.59 -9.62
CA GLU A 4 -3.26 -7.76 -9.26
C GLU A 4 -2.76 -7.07 -10.53
N ILE A 5 -3.57 -6.13 -11.06
CA ILE A 5 -3.40 -5.43 -12.35
C ILE A 5 -1.98 -4.83 -12.54
N PHE A 6 -1.26 -4.58 -11.45
CA PHE A 6 0.08 -3.98 -11.46
C PHE A 6 1.24 -4.98 -11.38
N ALA A 7 0.97 -6.21 -10.93
CA ALA A 7 1.98 -7.27 -10.81
C ALA A 7 2.29 -7.90 -12.17
N ASP A 8 1.32 -7.93 -13.09
CA ASP A 8 1.53 -8.34 -14.48
C ASP A 8 2.19 -7.20 -15.28
N GLY A 9 3.53 -7.18 -15.25
CA GLY A 9 4.35 -6.29 -16.06
C GLY A 9 5.78 -6.82 -16.19
N ASP A 10 6.48 -6.39 -17.25
CA ASP A 10 7.82 -6.90 -17.58
C ASP A 10 8.90 -5.79 -17.51
N SER A 11 8.68 -4.76 -16.69
CA SER A 11 9.63 -3.66 -16.53
C SER A 11 10.86 -4.07 -15.69
N PHE A 12 11.95 -3.30 -15.78
CA PHE A 12 13.15 -3.53 -14.97
C PHE A 12 12.83 -3.63 -13.47
N ILE A 13 11.90 -2.79 -13.00
CA ILE A 13 11.46 -2.77 -11.60
C ILE A 13 10.71 -4.04 -11.23
N HIS A 14 9.94 -4.68 -12.13
CA HIS A 14 9.26 -5.95 -11.83
C HIS A 14 10.24 -7.07 -11.49
N ARG A 15 11.41 -7.09 -12.14
CA ARG A 15 12.43 -8.13 -12.00
C ARG A 15 13.36 -7.99 -10.79
N LEU A 16 13.30 -6.87 -10.06
CA LEU A 16 14.12 -6.67 -8.86
C LEU A 16 13.63 -7.54 -7.69
N ASP A 17 14.55 -7.87 -6.77
CA ASP A 17 14.23 -8.59 -5.55
C ASP A 17 13.23 -7.76 -4.68
N PRO A 18 12.06 -8.34 -4.32
CA PRO A 18 11.08 -7.75 -3.41
C PRO A 18 11.66 -7.18 -2.10
N ARG A 19 12.73 -7.79 -1.57
CA ARG A 19 13.39 -7.35 -0.33
C ARG A 19 13.93 -5.93 -0.45
N ILE A 20 14.63 -5.64 -1.54
CA ILE A 20 15.20 -4.32 -1.78
C ILE A 20 14.10 -3.31 -2.07
N LYS A 21 13.08 -3.67 -2.86
CA LYS A 21 11.94 -2.79 -3.11
C LYS A 21 11.27 -2.33 -1.82
N LEU A 22 11.06 -3.26 -0.88
CA LEU A 22 10.44 -2.96 0.41
C LEU A 22 11.32 -2.07 1.28
N VAL A 23 12.61 -2.39 1.42
CA VAL A 23 13.55 -1.57 2.19
C VAL A 23 13.69 -0.18 1.59
N VAL A 24 13.88 -0.06 0.27
CA VAL A 24 14.00 1.22 -0.43
C VAL A 24 12.72 2.04 -0.29
N ALA A 25 11.53 1.44 -0.44
CA ALA A 25 10.27 2.16 -0.25
C ALA A 25 10.11 2.68 1.18
N LEU A 26 10.49 1.88 2.18
CA LEU A 26 10.41 2.26 3.59
C LEU A 26 11.39 3.39 3.93
N VAL A 27 12.65 3.27 3.53
CA VAL A 27 13.68 4.30 3.77
C VAL A 27 13.34 5.57 3.00
N PHE A 28 12.93 5.49 1.73
CA PHE A 28 12.50 6.66 0.97
C PHE A 28 11.32 7.37 1.62
N SER A 29 10.33 6.60 2.09
CA SER A 29 9.14 7.17 2.74
C SER A 29 9.50 7.89 4.05
N THR A 30 10.34 7.28 4.88
CA THR A 30 10.77 7.86 6.16
C THR A 30 11.62 9.12 5.96
N VAL A 31 12.60 9.09 5.06
CA VAL A 31 13.43 10.26 4.72
C VAL A 31 12.53 11.40 4.19
N THR A 32 11.69 11.12 3.20
CA THR A 32 10.79 12.14 2.60
C THR A 32 9.79 12.71 3.61
N ALA A 33 9.34 11.91 4.58
CA ALA A 33 8.41 12.38 5.61
C ALA A 33 9.05 13.43 6.55
N ILE A 34 10.34 13.27 6.87
CA ILE A 34 11.07 14.15 7.79
C ILE A 34 11.50 15.46 7.11
N GLU A 35 11.69 15.45 5.80
CA GLU A 35 12.19 16.59 5.02
C GLU A 35 11.26 17.81 5.04
N ASN A 36 11.72 18.98 5.50
CA ASN A 36 10.88 20.20 5.52
C ASN A 36 11.31 21.25 4.49
N ARG A 37 12.36 20.98 3.70
CA ARG A 37 12.91 21.91 2.72
C ARG A 37 12.35 21.64 1.32
N PHE A 38 11.98 22.69 0.59
CA PHE A 38 11.43 22.58 -0.77
C PHE A 38 12.41 22.01 -1.79
N SER A 39 13.72 22.28 -1.64
CA SER A 39 14.77 21.78 -2.53
C SER A 39 14.89 20.25 -2.47
N ALA A 40 14.99 19.69 -1.26
CA ALA A 40 15.05 18.25 -1.03
C ALA A 40 13.76 17.56 -1.50
N LEU A 41 12.59 18.15 -1.25
CA LEU A 41 11.31 17.61 -1.74
C LEU A 41 11.18 17.64 -3.26
N GLY A 42 11.72 18.66 -3.93
CA GLY A 42 11.79 18.70 -5.40
C GLY A 42 12.54 17.49 -5.94
N MET A 43 13.69 17.15 -5.34
CA MET A 43 14.45 15.96 -5.69
C MET A 43 13.67 14.66 -5.41
N ALA A 44 12.97 14.58 -4.27
CA ALA A 44 12.10 13.45 -3.93
C ALA A 44 11.03 13.20 -5.00
N VAL A 45 10.36 14.27 -5.46
CA VAL A 45 9.31 14.19 -6.48
C VAL A 45 9.89 13.76 -7.83
N VAL A 46 11.02 14.33 -8.25
CA VAL A 46 11.69 13.94 -9.51
C VAL A 46 12.09 12.46 -9.46
N LEU A 47 12.67 12.02 -8.35
CA LEU A 47 13.03 10.62 -8.16
C LEU A 47 11.79 9.72 -8.20
N ALA A 48 10.72 10.09 -7.50
CA ALA A 48 9.46 9.33 -7.50
C ALA A 48 8.84 9.21 -8.90
N LEU A 49 8.84 10.31 -9.67
CA LEU A 49 8.38 10.32 -11.06
C LEU A 49 9.27 9.45 -11.95
N SER A 50 10.59 9.50 -11.77
CA SER A 50 11.52 8.66 -12.53
C SER A 50 11.27 7.17 -12.27
N LEU A 51 11.09 6.76 -11.01
CA LEU A 51 10.76 5.37 -10.67
C LEU A 51 9.41 4.95 -11.24
N ALA A 52 8.39 5.82 -11.18
CA ALA A 52 7.10 5.54 -11.77
C ALA A 52 7.18 5.36 -13.30
N ALA A 53 8.01 6.17 -13.98
CA ALA A 53 8.27 6.06 -15.41
C ALA A 53 9.05 4.77 -15.76
N LEU A 54 10.08 4.42 -14.99
CA LEU A 54 10.84 3.17 -15.16
C LEU A 54 9.98 1.92 -14.91
N ALA A 55 9.02 2.00 -13.99
CA ALA A 55 8.07 0.91 -13.72
C ALA A 55 7.07 0.72 -14.88
N ARG A 56 6.94 1.70 -15.79
CA ARG A 56 5.95 1.73 -16.89
C ARG A 56 4.53 1.44 -16.39
N LEU A 57 4.14 2.08 -15.29
CA LEU A 57 2.83 1.86 -14.69
C LEU A 57 1.70 2.40 -15.59
N PRO A 58 0.53 1.74 -15.60
CA PRO A 58 -0.63 2.26 -16.32
C PRO A 58 -1.08 3.60 -15.71
N ALA A 59 -0.89 4.69 -16.45
CA ALA A 59 -1.13 6.06 -15.99
C ALA A 59 -2.55 6.27 -15.43
N ARG A 60 -3.56 5.60 -16.01
CA ARG A 60 -4.95 5.67 -15.56
C ARG A 60 -5.13 5.15 -14.13
N ALA A 61 -4.48 4.04 -13.80
CA ALA A 61 -4.61 3.42 -12.49
C ALA A 61 -3.80 4.18 -11.42
N LEU A 62 -2.66 4.77 -11.82
CA LEU A 62 -1.91 5.70 -10.98
C LEU A 62 -2.71 6.98 -10.70
N ALA A 63 -3.33 7.57 -11.73
CA ALA A 63 -4.15 8.77 -11.60
C ALA A 63 -5.31 8.57 -10.62
N TYR A 64 -5.98 7.41 -10.65
CA TYR A 64 -7.07 7.11 -9.70
C TYR A 64 -6.59 7.13 -8.24
N ARG A 65 -5.41 6.57 -7.95
CA ARG A 65 -4.82 6.58 -6.60
C ARG A 65 -4.39 7.98 -6.17
N ILE A 66 -3.77 8.73 -7.08
CA ILE A 66 -3.37 10.12 -6.84
C ILE A 66 -4.60 10.99 -6.56
N VAL A 67 -5.66 10.86 -7.35
CA VAL A 67 -6.91 11.63 -7.15
C VAL A 67 -7.54 11.31 -5.81
N ALA A 68 -7.60 10.04 -5.40
CA ALA A 68 -8.16 9.67 -4.09
C ALA A 68 -7.43 10.35 -2.93
N VAL A 69 -6.09 10.42 -2.98
CA VAL A 69 -5.29 11.06 -1.93
C VAL A 69 -5.37 12.58 -2.01
N ASN A 70 -5.30 13.15 -3.22
CA ASN A 70 -5.43 14.59 -3.40
C ASN A 70 -6.83 15.09 -3.03
N GLY A 71 -7.86 14.24 -3.09
CA GLY A 71 -9.18 14.54 -2.53
C GLY A 71 -9.14 14.82 -1.02
N PHE A 72 -8.40 14.00 -0.26
CA PHE A 72 -8.17 14.24 1.16
C PHE A 72 -7.27 15.47 1.40
N LEU A 73 -6.24 15.67 0.58
CA LEU A 73 -5.35 16.83 0.70
C LEU A 73 -6.06 18.15 0.34
N LEU A 74 -7.07 18.14 -0.52
CA LEU A 74 -7.87 19.32 -0.83
C LEU A 74 -8.56 19.84 0.43
N PHE A 75 -9.11 18.94 1.25
CA PHE A 75 -9.66 19.30 2.55
C PHE A 75 -8.59 19.95 3.46
N LEU A 76 -7.38 19.41 3.47
CA LEU A 76 -6.26 19.96 4.23
C LEU A 76 -5.85 21.36 3.73
N TRP A 77 -5.86 21.58 2.41
CA TRP A 77 -5.61 22.88 1.77
C TRP A 77 -6.64 23.95 2.15
N VAL A 78 -7.86 23.57 2.50
CA VAL A 78 -8.86 24.49 3.04
C VAL A 78 -8.61 24.73 4.53
N MET A 79 -8.38 23.67 5.31
CA MET A 79 -8.28 23.79 6.77
C MET A 79 -6.99 24.45 7.29
N LEU A 80 -5.84 24.11 6.72
CA LEU A 80 -4.53 24.59 7.20
C LEU A 80 -4.39 26.12 7.08
N PRO A 81 -4.64 26.75 5.92
CA PRO A 81 -4.52 28.21 5.79
C PRO A 81 -5.47 28.99 6.70
N LEU A 82 -6.61 28.39 7.08
CA LEU A 82 -7.62 28.99 7.95
C LEU A 82 -7.30 28.83 9.44
N THR A 83 -6.65 27.73 9.83
CA THR A 83 -6.43 27.37 11.26
C THR A 83 -5.02 27.70 11.74
N TYR A 84 -4.04 27.78 10.83
CA TYR A 84 -2.65 28.03 11.20
C TYR A 84 -2.44 29.51 11.57
N GLY A 85 -2.48 29.83 12.86
CA GLY A 85 -2.19 31.16 13.37
C GLY A 85 -0.69 31.48 13.28
N GLY A 86 -0.27 32.08 12.17
CA GLY A 86 1.11 32.54 11.93
C GLY A 86 1.25 34.06 12.06
N ALA A 87 2.48 34.57 11.97
CA ALA A 87 2.76 36.01 12.09
C ALA A 87 2.35 36.82 10.83
N ASP A 88 2.40 36.19 9.65
CA ASP A 88 2.03 36.77 8.35
C ASP A 88 0.64 36.33 7.90
N VAL A 89 -0.38 36.86 8.55
CA VAL A 89 -1.78 36.67 8.17
C VAL A 89 -2.19 37.75 7.18
N VAL A 90 -2.43 37.36 5.92
CA VAL A 90 -3.14 38.23 4.97
C VAL A 90 -4.62 38.14 5.30
N ARG A 91 -5.18 39.19 5.90
CA ARG A 91 -6.63 39.27 6.15
C ARG A 91 -7.33 39.58 4.84
N VAL A 92 -8.04 38.61 4.28
CA VAL A 92 -8.94 38.81 3.14
C VAL A 92 -10.37 38.67 3.67
N GLY A 93 -10.93 39.77 4.19
CA GLY A 93 -12.27 39.77 4.81
C GLY A 93 -12.32 39.06 6.18
N PRO A 94 -13.38 38.28 6.50
CA PRO A 94 -13.48 37.53 7.77
C PRO A 94 -12.53 36.32 7.84
N LEU A 95 -11.78 36.04 6.77
CA LEU A 95 -10.87 34.92 6.64
C LEU A 95 -9.42 35.42 6.76
N SER A 96 -8.73 34.96 7.81
CA SER A 96 -7.29 35.10 7.99
C SER A 96 -6.57 34.03 7.18
N LEU A 97 -5.93 34.41 6.07
CA LEU A 97 -5.15 33.47 5.26
C LEU A 97 -3.69 33.50 5.70
N SER A 98 -3.20 32.39 6.26
CA SER A 98 -1.82 32.25 6.73
C SER A 98 -0.89 31.79 5.62
N ARG A 99 0.15 32.58 5.30
CA ARG A 99 1.15 32.23 4.29
C ARG A 99 1.94 30.97 4.68
N GLU A 100 2.18 30.81 5.98
CA GLU A 100 2.77 29.61 6.56
C GLU A 100 1.87 28.38 6.34
N GLY A 101 0.56 28.52 6.59
CA GLY A 101 -0.41 27.44 6.39
C GLY A 101 -0.46 26.93 4.93
N ILE A 102 -0.33 27.84 3.95
CA ILE A 102 -0.23 27.47 2.53
C ILE A 102 1.08 26.71 2.25
N SER A 103 2.21 27.18 2.79
CA SER A 103 3.50 26.52 2.60
C SER A 103 3.51 25.11 3.21
N TYR A 104 2.93 24.92 4.38
CA TYR A 104 2.78 23.61 5.01
C TYR A 104 1.84 22.69 4.23
N ALA A 105 0.71 23.20 3.74
CA ALA A 105 -0.20 22.42 2.90
C ALA A 105 0.50 21.94 1.61
N LEU A 106 1.30 22.82 0.98
CA LEU A 106 2.11 22.49 -0.17
C LEU A 106 3.19 21.42 0.15
N LEU A 107 3.91 21.58 1.27
CA LEU A 107 4.91 20.59 1.72
C LEU A 107 4.29 19.21 1.92
N VAL A 108 3.17 19.12 2.66
CA VAL A 108 2.47 17.85 2.91
C VAL A 108 1.95 17.25 1.61
N THR A 109 1.49 18.08 0.68
CA THR A 109 1.02 17.64 -0.64
C THR A 109 2.16 17.00 -1.45
N LEU A 110 3.32 17.66 -1.53
CA LEU A 110 4.48 17.12 -2.26
C LEU A 110 4.98 15.82 -1.64
N LYS A 111 5.14 15.77 -0.30
CA LYS A 111 5.54 14.57 0.43
C LYS A 111 4.62 13.39 0.13
N SER A 112 3.32 13.60 0.28
CA SER A 112 2.33 12.55 0.13
C SER A 112 2.36 11.99 -1.30
N ASN A 113 2.37 12.86 -2.31
CA ASN A 113 2.42 12.45 -3.71
C ASN A 113 3.73 11.69 -4.03
N ALA A 114 4.89 12.15 -3.55
CA ALA A 114 6.16 11.46 -3.76
C ALA A 114 6.18 10.07 -3.12
N ILE A 115 5.74 9.95 -1.86
CA ILE A 115 5.70 8.67 -1.14
C ILE A 115 4.76 7.69 -1.85
N ILE A 116 3.57 8.14 -2.26
CA ILE A 116 2.61 7.28 -2.95
C ILE A 116 3.16 6.81 -4.29
N LEU A 117 3.77 7.69 -5.08
CA LEU A 117 4.39 7.32 -6.35
C LEU A 117 5.43 6.20 -6.17
N VAL A 118 6.33 6.33 -5.20
CA VAL A 118 7.35 5.31 -4.92
C VAL A 118 6.73 4.01 -4.40
N CYS A 119 5.78 4.09 -3.47
CA CYS A 119 5.07 2.92 -2.96
C CYS A 119 4.35 2.17 -4.08
N VAL A 120 3.69 2.88 -5.00
CA VAL A 120 3.03 2.25 -6.15
C VAL A 120 4.08 1.64 -7.10
N ALA A 121 5.15 2.37 -7.43
CA ALA A 121 6.20 1.89 -8.34
C ALA A 121 6.94 0.66 -7.83
N LEU A 122 7.28 0.61 -6.55
CA LEU A 122 8.07 -0.48 -5.98
C LEU A 122 7.23 -1.62 -5.42
N LEU A 123 6.13 -1.32 -4.71
CA LEU A 123 5.37 -2.37 -4.03
C LEU A 123 4.27 -2.95 -4.91
N SER A 124 3.62 -2.17 -5.78
CA SER A 124 2.54 -2.70 -6.62
C SER A 124 3.05 -3.53 -7.80
N THR A 125 4.36 -3.51 -8.09
CA THR A 125 5.01 -4.34 -9.13
C THR A 125 5.41 -5.74 -8.64
N THR A 126 5.01 -6.10 -7.42
CA THR A 126 5.32 -7.39 -6.81
C THR A 126 4.04 -8.02 -6.27
N TYR A 127 3.89 -9.34 -6.45
CA TYR A 127 2.71 -10.04 -5.96
C TYR A 127 2.55 -9.93 -4.43
N LEU A 128 1.32 -9.75 -3.95
CA LEU A 128 1.06 -9.54 -2.52
C LEU A 128 1.49 -10.75 -1.67
N SER A 129 1.38 -11.95 -2.23
CA SER A 129 1.86 -13.20 -1.61
C SER A 129 3.38 -13.20 -1.42
N VAL A 130 4.14 -12.60 -2.34
CA VAL A 130 5.60 -12.48 -2.28
C VAL A 130 6.01 -11.39 -1.27
N LEU A 131 5.28 -10.26 -1.24
CA LEU A 131 5.47 -9.24 -0.20
C LEU A 131 5.23 -9.81 1.21
N GLY A 132 4.21 -10.65 1.39
CA GLY A 132 3.94 -11.35 2.65
C GLY A 132 5.11 -12.24 3.11
N ARG A 133 5.81 -12.90 2.18
CA ARG A 133 7.05 -13.66 2.49
C ARG A 133 8.22 -12.74 2.78
N THR A 134 8.33 -11.63 2.05
CA THR A 134 9.38 -10.62 2.22
C THR A 134 9.37 -10.01 3.62
N LEU A 135 8.18 -9.84 4.21
CA LEU A 135 8.02 -9.42 5.61
C LEU A 135 8.68 -10.39 6.61
N GLY A 136 8.65 -11.71 6.35
CA GLY A 136 9.34 -12.67 7.22
C GLY A 136 10.85 -12.55 7.20
N TRP A 137 11.42 -12.11 6.08
CA TRP A 137 12.84 -11.77 6.03
C TRP A 137 13.18 -10.52 6.86
N LEU A 138 12.25 -9.58 7.00
CA LEU A 138 12.41 -8.37 7.83
C LEU A 138 12.28 -8.64 9.35
N HIS A 139 12.53 -9.87 9.79
CA HIS A 139 12.42 -10.31 11.19
C HIS A 139 11.01 -10.17 11.82
N VAL A 140 9.95 -10.09 10.99
CA VAL A 140 8.59 -10.22 11.49
C VAL A 140 8.39 -11.66 11.97
N PRO A 141 7.81 -11.90 13.17
CA PRO A 141 7.59 -13.23 13.70
C PRO A 141 6.90 -14.16 12.70
N ASP A 142 7.44 -15.37 12.54
CA ASP A 142 6.93 -16.39 11.63
C ASP A 142 5.43 -16.63 11.77
N LYS A 143 4.88 -16.52 12.98
CA LYS A 143 3.43 -16.67 13.22
C LYS A 143 2.61 -15.65 12.44
N ILE A 144 3.05 -14.39 12.37
CA ILE A 144 2.35 -13.30 11.69
C ILE A 144 2.45 -13.48 10.18
N THR A 145 3.63 -13.84 9.68
CA THR A 145 3.85 -14.01 8.24
C THR A 145 3.08 -15.19 7.70
N HIS A 146 3.06 -16.32 8.41
CA HIS A 146 2.23 -17.47 8.05
C HIS A 146 0.74 -17.15 8.10
N LEU A 147 0.27 -16.44 9.13
CA LEU A 147 -1.12 -16.00 9.21
C LEU A 147 -1.50 -15.13 8.02
N LEU A 148 -0.65 -14.16 7.66
CA LEU A 148 -0.84 -13.31 6.48
C LEU A 148 -0.91 -14.12 5.20
N LEU A 149 0.04 -15.05 4.97
CA LEU A 149 0.04 -15.90 3.78
C LEU A 149 -1.22 -16.77 3.69
N PHE A 150 -1.71 -17.26 4.82
CA PHE A 150 -2.98 -17.97 4.88
C PHE A 150 -4.17 -17.08 4.57
N MET A 151 -4.23 -15.88 5.14
CA MET A 151 -5.28 -14.93 4.81
C MET A 151 -5.30 -14.66 3.30
N LEU A 152 -4.15 -14.40 2.67
CA LEU A 152 -4.05 -14.17 1.23
C LEU A 152 -4.52 -15.39 0.41
N ARG A 153 -4.10 -16.60 0.79
CA ARG A 153 -4.52 -17.84 0.11
C ARG A 153 -6.02 -18.11 0.24
N TYR A 154 -6.58 -17.93 1.44
CA TYR A 154 -7.97 -18.28 1.74
C TYR A 154 -8.96 -17.17 1.42
N LEU A 155 -8.53 -15.92 1.23
CA LEU A 155 -9.39 -14.84 0.76
C LEU A 155 -10.08 -15.20 -0.56
N GLY A 156 -9.35 -15.84 -1.47
CA GLY A 156 -9.92 -16.33 -2.73
C GLY A 156 -10.92 -17.48 -2.55
N MET A 157 -10.78 -18.29 -1.50
CA MET A 157 -11.72 -19.35 -1.13
C MET A 157 -13.02 -18.77 -0.58
N ILE A 158 -12.89 -17.89 0.42
CA ILE A 158 -14.04 -17.17 1.03
C ILE A 158 -14.81 -16.38 -0.03
N ASN A 159 -14.12 -15.76 -1.00
CA ASN A 159 -14.78 -15.05 -2.08
C ASN A 159 -15.63 -15.98 -2.97
N ARG A 160 -15.19 -17.23 -3.21
CA ARG A 160 -16.00 -18.21 -3.97
C ARG A 160 -17.25 -18.61 -3.19
N ASP A 161 -17.11 -18.83 -1.89
CA ASP A 161 -18.25 -19.18 -1.03
C ASP A 161 -19.24 -18.01 -0.93
N TYR A 162 -18.72 -16.78 -0.81
CA TYR A 162 -19.51 -15.55 -0.87
C TYR A 162 -20.32 -15.46 -2.17
N LEU A 163 -19.66 -15.63 -3.33
CA LEU A 163 -20.33 -15.57 -4.64
C LEU A 163 -21.38 -16.68 -4.79
N ARG A 164 -21.13 -17.87 -4.25
CA ARG A 164 -22.08 -18.98 -4.25
C ARG A 164 -23.35 -18.64 -3.45
N LEU A 165 -23.18 -18.10 -2.23
CA LEU A 165 -24.31 -17.70 -1.39
C LEU A 165 -25.06 -16.51 -1.98
N TRP A 166 -24.34 -15.51 -2.50
CA TRP A 166 -24.91 -14.38 -3.19
C TRP A 166 -25.79 -14.82 -4.38
N THR A 167 -25.26 -15.74 -5.21
CA THR A 167 -26.00 -16.30 -6.33
C THR A 167 -27.24 -17.06 -5.88
N SER A 168 -27.13 -17.86 -4.80
CA SER A 168 -28.28 -18.57 -4.23
C SER A 168 -29.37 -17.61 -3.72
N MET A 169 -29.01 -16.48 -3.12
CA MET A 169 -29.99 -15.47 -2.70
C MET A 169 -30.66 -14.82 -3.92
N LYS A 170 -29.88 -14.50 -4.97
CA LYS A 170 -30.39 -13.91 -6.19
C LYS A 170 -31.41 -14.82 -6.90
N VAL A 171 -31.17 -16.13 -6.93
CA VAL A 171 -32.11 -17.12 -7.49
C VAL A 171 -33.42 -17.18 -6.68
N ARG A 172 -33.37 -16.94 -5.37
CA ARG A 172 -34.56 -16.83 -4.49
C ARG A 172 -35.27 -15.47 -4.59
N CYS A 173 -35.08 -14.75 -5.71
CA CYS A 173 -35.67 -13.44 -5.98
C CYS A 173 -35.35 -12.37 -4.91
N PHE A 174 -34.22 -12.49 -4.21
CA PHE A 174 -33.79 -11.48 -3.24
C PHE A 174 -33.48 -10.15 -3.94
N ARG A 175 -34.06 -9.06 -3.44
CA ARG A 175 -33.81 -7.69 -3.90
C ARG A 175 -33.20 -6.86 -2.77
N PRO A 176 -31.98 -6.31 -2.93
CA PRO A 176 -31.36 -5.48 -1.91
C PRO A 176 -32.11 -4.14 -1.78
N GLY A 177 -32.44 -3.75 -0.55
CA GLY A 177 -33.06 -2.47 -0.19
C GLY A 177 -32.94 -2.19 1.31
N THR A 178 -33.31 -1.00 1.77
CA THR A 178 -33.08 -0.55 3.17
C THR A 178 -34.17 -1.05 4.14
N ASN A 179 -34.47 -2.35 4.13
CA ASN A 179 -35.52 -2.96 4.95
C ASN A 179 -34.93 -3.93 5.98
N VAL A 180 -35.62 -4.17 7.09
CA VAL A 180 -35.22 -5.14 8.13
C VAL A 180 -34.98 -6.55 7.55
N HIS A 181 -35.82 -6.98 6.61
CA HIS A 181 -35.66 -8.25 5.91
C HIS A 181 -34.33 -8.36 5.16
N THR A 182 -33.90 -7.26 4.53
CA THR A 182 -32.61 -7.20 3.81
C THR A 182 -31.44 -7.36 4.77
N TYR A 183 -31.44 -6.63 5.88
CA TYR A 183 -30.40 -6.75 6.90
C TYR A 183 -30.36 -8.16 7.52
N ARG A 184 -31.51 -8.77 7.77
CA ARG A 184 -31.58 -10.15 8.27
C ARG A 184 -31.03 -11.17 7.26
N SER A 185 -31.29 -10.97 5.98
CA SER A 185 -30.77 -11.83 4.91
C SER A 185 -29.25 -11.71 4.79
N TYR A 186 -28.70 -10.48 4.88
CA TYR A 186 -27.26 -10.27 4.93
C TYR A 186 -26.63 -10.88 6.18
N ALA A 187 -27.26 -10.74 7.36
CA ALA A 187 -26.79 -11.35 8.59
C ALA A 187 -26.73 -12.88 8.47
N ASN A 188 -27.75 -13.51 7.88
CA ASN A 188 -27.76 -14.96 7.65
C ASN A 188 -26.65 -15.40 6.68
N MET A 189 -26.40 -14.63 5.61
CA MET A 189 -25.30 -14.92 4.68
C MET A 189 -23.95 -14.84 5.39
N VAL A 190 -23.70 -13.78 6.16
CA VAL A 190 -22.45 -13.61 6.90
C VAL A 190 -22.27 -14.69 7.96
N GLY A 191 -23.35 -15.05 8.67
CA GLY A 191 -23.33 -16.16 9.63
C GLY A 191 -22.98 -17.49 8.97
N MET A 192 -23.57 -17.78 7.81
CA MET A 192 -23.26 -18.99 7.05
C MET A 192 -21.81 -19.00 6.55
N LEU A 193 -21.30 -17.86 6.05
CA LEU A 193 -19.90 -17.74 5.66
C LEU A 193 -18.94 -17.99 6.81
N LEU A 194 -19.28 -17.51 8.01
CA LEU A 194 -18.46 -17.70 9.20
C LEU A 194 -18.39 -19.19 9.58
N ILE A 195 -19.52 -19.88 9.61
CA ILE A 195 -19.59 -21.32 9.90
C ILE A 195 -18.78 -22.12 8.87
N THR A 196 -19.02 -21.89 7.57
CA THR A 196 -18.30 -22.59 6.50
C THR A 196 -16.80 -22.30 6.50
N SER A 197 -16.39 -21.06 6.83
CA SER A 197 -14.97 -20.69 6.96
C SER A 197 -14.32 -21.39 8.15
N TYR A 198 -15.03 -21.54 9.27
CA TYR A 198 -14.56 -22.24 10.45
C TYR A 198 -14.37 -23.74 10.18
N GLU A 199 -15.38 -24.41 9.61
CA GLU A 199 -15.29 -25.83 9.21
C GLU A 199 -14.15 -26.06 8.21
N SER A 200 -13.98 -25.14 7.25
CA SER A 200 -12.87 -25.19 6.30
C SER A 200 -11.52 -25.07 7.00
N ALA A 201 -11.39 -24.17 7.97
CA ALA A 201 -10.15 -23.98 8.73
C ALA A 201 -9.77 -25.23 9.53
N GLU A 202 -10.73 -25.89 10.19
CA GLU A 202 -10.50 -27.16 10.89
C GLU A 202 -10.06 -28.27 9.93
N ALA A 203 -10.76 -28.44 8.81
CA ALA A 203 -10.41 -29.44 7.80
C ALA A 203 -9.01 -29.22 7.21
N ILE A 204 -8.67 -27.96 6.92
CA ILE A 204 -7.34 -27.56 6.44
C ILE A 204 -6.27 -27.86 7.49
N TYR A 205 -6.52 -27.51 8.74
CA TYR A 205 -5.57 -27.75 9.82
C TYR A 205 -5.33 -29.25 10.04
N ALA A 206 -6.39 -30.05 10.08
CA ALA A 206 -6.29 -31.51 10.16
C ALA A 206 -5.45 -32.08 8.99
N ALA A 207 -5.71 -31.64 7.76
CA ALA A 207 -4.95 -32.05 6.59
C ALA A 207 -3.47 -31.67 6.66
N MET A 208 -3.14 -30.51 7.26
CA MET A 208 -1.76 -30.09 7.48
C MET A 208 -1.06 -30.98 8.51
N VAL A 209 -1.72 -31.31 9.62
CA VAL A 209 -1.19 -32.23 10.63
C VAL A 209 -0.92 -33.60 10.01
N CYS A 210 -1.83 -34.14 9.18
CA CYS A 210 -1.63 -35.40 8.47
C CYS A 210 -0.42 -35.36 7.51
N ARG A 211 -0.07 -34.18 6.97
CA ARG A 211 1.12 -33.98 6.12
C ARG A 211 2.40 -33.69 6.91
N GLY A 212 2.36 -33.79 8.25
CA GLY A 212 3.52 -33.59 9.11
C GLY A 212 3.84 -32.13 9.40
N PHE A 213 2.83 -31.24 9.39
CA PHE A 213 3.03 -29.82 9.73
C PHE A 213 3.48 -29.66 11.20
N LYS A 214 4.70 -29.16 11.41
CA LYS A 214 5.31 -28.93 12.73
C LYS A 214 5.26 -27.46 13.17
N GLY A 215 4.28 -26.69 12.70
CA GLY A 215 4.16 -25.26 13.02
C GLY A 215 5.10 -24.34 12.22
N ARG A 216 5.83 -24.88 11.24
CA ARG A 216 6.70 -24.12 10.34
C ARG A 216 6.40 -24.48 8.88
N PHE A 217 6.34 -23.49 8.00
CA PHE A 217 6.27 -23.71 6.56
C PHE A 217 7.69 -23.69 5.98
N HIS A 218 8.13 -24.82 5.46
CA HIS A 218 9.33 -24.84 4.63
C HIS A 218 8.94 -24.34 3.24
N THR A 219 9.40 -23.15 2.88
CA THR A 219 9.17 -22.57 1.56
C THR A 219 10.30 -23.01 0.63
N THR A 220 9.97 -23.52 -0.55
CA THR A 220 10.93 -24.05 -1.55
C THR A 220 11.43 -23.00 -2.54
N GLU A 221 10.92 -21.78 -2.51
CA GLU A 221 11.41 -20.69 -3.37
C GLU A 221 12.46 -19.86 -2.63
N GLU A 222 13.70 -20.04 -3.05
CA GLU A 222 14.84 -19.25 -2.58
C GLU A 222 14.86 -17.90 -3.32
N PHE A 223 14.88 -16.81 -2.55
CA PHE A 223 15.13 -15.49 -3.12
C PHE A 223 16.57 -15.44 -3.60
N SER A 224 16.77 -15.27 -4.91
CA SER A 224 18.11 -15.09 -5.48
C SER A 224 18.46 -13.61 -5.48
N PHE A 225 19.46 -13.25 -4.68
CA PHE A 225 19.98 -11.88 -4.65
C PHE A 225 20.88 -11.66 -5.86
N SER A 226 20.48 -10.80 -6.78
CA SER A 226 21.23 -10.50 -8.01
C SER A 226 22.12 -9.27 -7.84
N ALA A 227 23.21 -9.18 -8.61
CA ALA A 227 24.08 -8.00 -8.65
C ALA A 227 23.31 -6.71 -9.06
N ARG A 228 22.23 -6.87 -9.84
CA ARG A 228 21.32 -5.76 -10.21
C ARG A 228 20.59 -5.18 -9.02
N ASP A 229 20.21 -6.02 -8.07
CA ASP A 229 19.50 -5.64 -6.85
C ASP A 229 20.45 -4.79 -5.98
N PHE A 230 21.69 -5.25 -5.82
CA PHE A 230 22.72 -4.49 -5.12
C PHE A 230 22.99 -3.12 -5.76
N PHE A 231 23.15 -3.07 -7.08
CA PHE A 231 23.37 -1.81 -7.80
C PHE A 231 22.20 -0.84 -7.62
N PHE A 232 20.96 -1.32 -7.76
CA PHE A 232 19.76 -0.50 -7.54
C PHE A 232 19.70 0.02 -6.10
N GLY A 233 19.95 -0.84 -5.10
CA GLY A 233 20.00 -0.44 -3.70
C GLY A 233 21.07 0.61 -3.41
N ALA A 234 22.26 0.45 -3.97
CA ALA A 234 23.37 1.38 -3.79
C ALA A 234 23.07 2.76 -4.40
N VAL A 235 22.53 2.80 -5.63
CA VAL A 235 22.11 4.06 -6.28
C VAL A 235 21.04 4.77 -5.47
N MET A 236 20.02 4.04 -5.00
CA MET A 236 18.97 4.60 -4.17
C MET A 236 19.50 5.13 -2.83
N ALA A 237 20.40 4.40 -2.18
CA ALA A 237 21.03 4.84 -0.93
C ALA A 237 21.86 6.13 -1.14
N ALA A 238 22.62 6.23 -2.24
CA ALA A 238 23.38 7.42 -2.57
C ALA A 238 22.48 8.64 -2.82
N LEU A 239 21.37 8.47 -3.54
CA LEU A 239 20.41 9.55 -3.79
C LEU A 239 19.71 10.01 -2.49
N LEU A 240 19.37 9.08 -1.60
CA LEU A 240 18.78 9.40 -0.30
C LEU A 240 19.78 10.10 0.63
N ALA A 241 21.04 9.68 0.63
CA ALA A 241 22.10 10.37 1.36
C ALA A 241 22.31 11.79 0.82
N LEU A 242 22.26 11.99 -0.50
CA LEU A 242 22.34 13.32 -1.11
C LEU A 242 21.18 14.22 -0.66
N MET A 243 19.95 13.68 -0.59
CA MET A 243 18.80 14.41 -0.07
C MET A 243 19.02 14.85 1.38
N GLY A 244 19.45 13.94 2.25
CA GLY A 244 19.75 14.27 3.66
C GLY A 244 20.89 15.29 3.82
N ILE A 245 21.91 15.25 2.95
CA ILE A 245 22.98 16.26 2.95
C ILE A 245 22.44 17.62 2.50
N LEU A 246 21.58 17.66 1.47
CA LEU A 246 20.94 18.90 1.03
C LEU A 246 20.02 19.51 2.09
N GLN A 247 19.44 18.69 2.97
CA GLN A 247 18.70 19.16 4.14
C GLN A 247 19.62 19.89 5.14
N TRP A 248 20.83 19.37 5.36
CA TRP A 248 21.79 19.92 6.34
C TRP A 248 22.61 21.09 5.79
N ASN A 249 22.94 21.08 4.50
CA ASN A 249 23.92 21.99 3.90
C ASN A 249 23.31 23.31 3.37
N GLN A 250 22.07 23.62 3.73
CA GLN A 250 21.41 24.89 3.41
C GLN A 250 21.17 25.63 4.73
N PRO A 251 21.77 26.82 4.94
CA PRO A 251 21.66 27.58 6.19
C PRO A 251 20.21 27.93 6.55
#